data_AF-A0A087TAG8-F1
#
_entry.id   AF-A0A087TAG8-F1
#
_cell.length_a   1.000
_cell.length_b   1.000
_cell.length_c   1.000
_cell.angle_alpha   90.00
_cell.angle_beta   90.00
_cell.angle_gamma   90.00
#
_symmetry.space_group_name_H-M   'P 1'
#
loop_
_entity.id
_entity.type
_entity.pdbx_description
1 polymer ?
#
loop_
_entity_poly.entity_id
_entity_poly.type
_entity_poly.pdbx_seq_one_letter_code
_entity_poly.pdbx_strand_id
1 'polypeptide(L)'
;MIGRICFAWLQGTKLDSDCKKWRLFADVLNDIAMFLDLTSAYFQNHFTLIVCISGLCKSLVGIAGGSTRAALTQHQARKNNMADVSAKDGSQETLVNLLALICSLFIVPIVAESF
;
A
#
# COMPACT_ATOMS: atom_id res chain seq x y z
N MET A 1 -0.61 13.37 -3.80
CA MET A 1 -1.88 13.61 -4.53
C MET A 1 -1.65 13.98 -6.00
N ILE A 2 -0.79 14.94 -6.35
CA ILE A 2 -0.53 15.28 -7.76
C ILE A 2 0.09 14.10 -8.53
N GLY A 3 1.10 13.44 -7.95
CA GLY A 3 1.71 12.25 -8.57
C GLY A 3 0.71 11.11 -8.81
N ARG A 4 -0.33 11.03 -7.99
CA ARG A 4 -1.42 10.06 -8.16
C ARG A 4 -2.22 10.34 -9.44
N ILE A 5 -2.68 11.57 -9.56
CA ILE A 5 -3.51 12.03 -10.68
C ILE A 5 -2.72 11.94 -11.98
N CYS A 6 -1.47 12.38 -11.98
CA CYS A 6 -0.59 12.32 -13.15
C CYS A 6 -0.35 10.87 -13.59
N PHE A 7 -0.03 9.98 -12.65
CA PHE A 7 0.20 8.56 -12.95
C PHE A 7 -1.05 7.85 -13.48
N ALA A 8 -2.21 8.09 -12.86
CA ALA A 8 -3.48 7.54 -13.32
C ALA A 8 -3.83 8.02 -14.73
N TRP A 9 -3.56 9.29 -15.04
CA TRP A 9 -3.79 9.85 -16.37
C TRP A 9 -2.87 9.26 -17.43
N LEU A 10 -1.57 9.08 -17.12
CA LEU A 10 -0.59 8.55 -18.07
C LEU A 10 -0.75 7.04 -18.32
N GLN A 11 -1.12 6.28 -17.29
CA GLN A 11 -0.97 4.83 -17.27
C GLN A 11 -2.30 4.06 -17.09
N GLY A 12 -3.42 4.78 -16.97
CA GLY A 12 -4.75 4.24 -16.68
C GLY A 12 -5.15 3.01 -17.51
N THR A 13 -5.03 3.11 -18.84
CA THR A 13 -5.44 2.03 -19.77
C THR A 13 -4.58 0.77 -19.69
N LYS A 14 -3.33 0.87 -19.24
CA LYS A 14 -2.41 -0.28 -19.13
C LYS A 14 -2.54 -1.01 -17.79
N LEU A 15 -3.19 -0.41 -16.79
CA LEU A 15 -3.38 -1.02 -15.46
C LEU A 15 -4.29 -2.26 -15.50
N ASP A 16 -5.35 -2.23 -16.32
CA ASP A 16 -6.23 -3.39 -16.51
C ASP A 16 -5.59 -4.49 -17.38
N SER A 17 -4.87 -4.08 -18.44
CA SER A 17 -4.30 -5.02 -19.42
C SER A 17 -3.14 -5.86 -18.85
N ASP A 18 -2.30 -5.26 -18.01
CA ASP A 18 -1.09 -5.88 -17.44
C ASP A 18 -1.15 -5.92 -15.89
N CYS A 19 -2.31 -6.31 -15.33
CA CYS A 19 -2.59 -6.21 -13.89
C CYS A 19 -1.54 -6.89 -12.99
N LYS A 20 -1.01 -8.05 -13.40
CA LYS A 20 0.05 -8.77 -12.66
C LYS A 20 1.37 -8.00 -12.60
N LYS A 21 1.78 -7.36 -13.70
CA LYS A 21 3.04 -6.58 -13.76
C LYS A 21 2.94 -5.33 -12.90
N TRP A 22 1.80 -4.63 -12.99
CA TRP A 22 1.55 -3.45 -12.17
C TRP A 22 1.40 -3.76 -10.69
N ARG A 23 0.87 -4.94 -10.36
CA ARG A 23 0.84 -5.41 -8.98
C ARG A 23 2.24 -5.67 -8.44
N LEU A 24 3.07 -6.41 -9.19
CA LEU A 24 4.47 -6.65 -8.80
C LEU A 24 5.26 -5.34 -8.66
N PHE A 25 5.05 -4.38 -9.57
CA PHE A 25 5.65 -3.05 -9.47
C PHE A 25 5.21 -2.31 -8.21
N ALA A 26 3.92 -2.37 -7.86
CA ALA A 26 3.39 -1.77 -6.64
C ALA A 26 4.01 -2.40 -5.39
N ASP A 27 4.16 -3.72 -5.35
CA ASP A 27 4.76 -4.43 -4.22
C ASP A 27 6.24 -4.03 -4.04
N VAL A 28 7.04 -4.03 -5.12
CA VAL A 28 8.45 -3.59 -5.08
C VAL A 28 8.58 -2.13 -4.62
N LEU A 29 7.73 -1.24 -5.15
CA LEU A 29 7.76 0.17 -4.78
C LEU A 29 7.31 0.40 -3.33
N ASN A 30 6.43 -0.46 -2.80
CA ASN A 30 6.00 -0.44 -1.41
C ASN A 30 7.15 -0.82 -0.47
N ASP A 31 7.91 -1.87 -0.81
CA ASP A 31 9.08 -2.30 -0.03
C ASP A 31 10.15 -1.21 0.01
N ILE A 32 10.42 -0.56 -1.11
CA ILE A 32 11.34 0.60 -1.18
C ILE A 32 10.84 1.71 -0.25
N ALA A 33 9.55 2.03 -0.26
CA ALA A 33 9.01 3.10 0.57
C ALA A 33 9.11 2.79 2.07
N MET A 34 8.80 1.55 2.48
CA MET A 34 8.97 1.11 3.87
C MET A 34 10.43 1.11 4.30
N PHE A 35 11.35 0.70 3.41
CA PHE A 35 12.79 0.78 3.67
C PHE A 35 13.27 2.23 3.86
N LEU A 36 12.77 3.16 3.05
CA LEU A 36 13.07 4.59 3.21
C LEU A 36 12.57 5.14 4.55
N ASP A 37 11.39 4.74 5.01
CA ASP A 37 10.90 5.14 6.33
C ASP A 37 11.81 4.63 7.46
N LEU A 38 12.16 3.34 7.42
CA LEU A 38 13.04 2.74 8.43
C LEU A 38 14.42 3.40 8.45
N THR A 39 14.98 3.68 7.28
CA THR A 39 16.30 4.32 7.16
C THR A 39 16.27 5.81 7.48
N SER A 40 15.12 6.48 7.36
CA SER A 40 14.99 7.91 7.65
C SER A 40 15.40 8.28 9.07
N ALA A 41 15.17 7.39 10.05
CA ALA A 41 15.54 7.59 11.45
C ALA A 41 17.06 7.76 11.65
N TYR A 42 17.89 7.20 10.77
CA TYR A 42 19.35 7.31 10.84
C TYR A 42 19.89 8.61 10.23
N PHE A 43 19.14 9.27 9.33
CA PHE A 43 19.58 10.45 8.58
C PHE A 43 18.78 11.70 8.98
N GLN A 44 18.96 12.17 10.23
CA GLN A 44 18.23 13.30 10.80
C GLN A 44 18.26 14.58 9.93
N ASN A 45 19.40 14.89 9.30
CA ASN A 45 19.55 16.10 8.48
C ASN A 45 18.78 16.05 7.13
N HIS A 46 18.45 14.86 6.63
CA HIS A 46 17.74 14.66 5.35
C HIS A 46 16.36 13.99 5.55
N PHE A 47 15.90 13.87 6.80
CA PHE A 47 14.68 13.17 7.17
C PHE A 47 13.47 13.58 6.33
N THR A 48 13.19 14.88 6.26
CA THR A 48 12.03 15.42 5.53
C THR A 48 12.05 15.04 4.06
N LEU A 49 13.23 15.09 3.41
CA LEU A 49 13.37 14.76 1.99
C LEU A 49 13.11 13.26 1.76
N ILE A 50 13.68 12.40 2.60
CA ILE A 50 13.49 10.93 2.52
C ILE A 50 12.02 10.57 2.70
N VAL A 51 11.36 11.13 3.72
CA VAL A 51 9.93 10.88 4.00
C VAL A 51 9.04 11.43 2.89
N CYS A 52 9.38 12.57 2.28
CA CYS A 52 8.67 13.08 1.10
C CYS A 52 8.75 12.12 -0.09
N ILE A 53 9.94 11.57 -0.39
CA ILE A 53 10.12 10.57 -1.46
C ILE A 53 9.33 9.30 -1.13
N SER A 54 9.44 8.78 0.09
CA SER A 54 8.65 7.64 0.58
C SER A 54 7.14 7.88 0.41
N GLY A 55 6.67 9.08 0.78
CA GLY A 55 5.29 9.50 0.62
C GLY A 55 4.83 9.48 -0.85
N LEU A 56 5.68 9.93 -1.79
CA LEU A 56 5.41 9.85 -3.22
C LEU A 56 5.34 8.40 -3.70
N CYS A 57 6.27 7.55 -3.28
CA CYS A 57 6.27 6.11 -3.60
C CYS A 57 4.97 5.45 -3.12
N LYS A 58 4.60 5.58 -1.84
CA LYS A 58 3.30 5.08 -1.30
C LYS A 58 2.10 5.67 -2.03
N SER A 59 2.22 6.91 -2.50
CA SER A 59 1.19 7.57 -3.29
C SER A 59 0.92 6.80 -4.59
N LEU A 60 1.98 6.40 -5.31
CA LEU A 60 1.91 5.63 -6.54
C LEU A 60 1.46 4.18 -6.29
N VAL A 61 2.02 3.53 -5.26
CA VAL A 61 1.61 2.19 -4.80
C VAL A 61 0.10 2.12 -4.57
N GLY A 62 -0.47 3.12 -3.88
CA GLY A 62 -1.90 3.13 -3.59
C GLY A 62 -2.79 3.08 -4.84
N ILE A 63 -2.40 3.71 -5.95
CA ILE A 63 -3.15 3.63 -7.20
C ILE A 63 -2.88 2.34 -7.94
N ALA A 64 -1.61 1.99 -8.14
CA ALA A 64 -1.25 0.79 -8.89
C ALA A 64 -1.79 -0.47 -8.18
N GLY A 65 -1.63 -0.55 -6.87
CA GLY A 65 -2.19 -1.61 -6.03
C GLY A 65 -3.72 -1.60 -6.00
N GLY A 66 -4.36 -0.44 -5.80
CA GLY A 66 -5.83 -0.33 -5.73
C GLY A 66 -6.53 -0.68 -7.04
N SER A 67 -6.03 -0.17 -8.17
CA SER A 67 -6.57 -0.45 -9.50
C SER A 67 -6.36 -1.91 -9.92
N THR A 68 -5.15 -2.46 -9.73
CA THR A 68 -4.89 -3.87 -10.05
C THR A 68 -5.65 -4.83 -9.15
N ARG A 69 -5.86 -4.48 -7.86
CA ARG A 69 -6.74 -5.24 -6.95
C ARG A 69 -8.18 -5.26 -7.49
N ALA A 70 -8.72 -4.13 -7.95
CA ALA A 70 -10.06 -4.10 -8.54
C ALA A 70 -10.19 -5.02 -9.78
N ALA A 71 -9.23 -4.96 -10.70
CA ALA A 71 -9.18 -5.83 -11.88
C ALA A 71 -9.08 -7.33 -11.50
N LEU A 72 -8.25 -7.66 -10.51
CA LEU A 72 -8.11 -9.04 -10.00
C LEU A 72 -9.40 -9.53 -9.33
N THR A 73 -10.03 -8.69 -8.50
CA THR A 73 -11.31 -9.02 -7.85
C THR A 73 -12.41 -9.25 -8.88
N GLN A 74 -12.48 -8.42 -9.92
CA GLN A 74 -13.41 -8.62 -11.04
C GLN A 74 -13.15 -9.94 -11.77
N HIS A 75 -11.88 -10.28 -12.05
CA HIS A 75 -11.52 -11.56 -12.67
C HIS A 75 -11.87 -12.78 -11.81
N GLN A 76 -11.74 -12.66 -10.49
CA GLN A 76 -12.03 -13.73 -9.53
C GLN A 76 -13.52 -13.83 -9.17
N ALA A 77 -14.33 -12.81 -9.48
CA ALA A 77 -15.77 -12.83 -9.24
C ALA A 77 -16.46 -13.86 -10.15
N ARG A 78 -16.85 -15.01 -9.59
CA ARG A 78 -17.44 -16.13 -10.34
C ARG A 78 -18.91 -15.97 -10.67
N LYS A 79 -19.67 -15.22 -9.87
CA LYS A 79 -21.15 -15.12 -9.97
C LYS A 79 -21.63 -13.66 -10.04
N ASN A 80 -20.89 -12.80 -10.75
CA ASN A 80 -21.12 -11.35 -10.73
C ASN A 80 -21.17 -10.77 -9.30
N ASN A 81 -20.49 -11.43 -8.37
CA ASN A 81 -20.51 -11.15 -6.94
C ASN A 81 -19.32 -10.28 -6.51
N MET A 82 -18.90 -9.36 -7.38
CA MET A 82 -17.73 -8.50 -7.14
C MET A 82 -17.88 -7.70 -5.84
N ALA A 83 -19.07 -7.15 -5.57
CA ALA A 83 -19.33 -6.39 -4.35
C ALA A 83 -19.18 -7.23 -3.07
N ASP A 84 -19.66 -8.49 -3.07
CA ASP A 84 -19.52 -9.40 -1.93
C ASP A 84 -18.05 -9.76 -1.67
N VAL A 85 -17.30 -10.04 -2.74
CA VAL A 85 -15.86 -10.34 -2.64
C VAL A 85 -15.08 -9.12 -2.12
N SER A 86 -15.31 -7.94 -2.70
CA SER A 86 -14.68 -6.68 -2.24
C SER A 86 -15.04 -6.34 -0.79
N ALA A 87 -16.29 -6.58 -0.37
CA ALA A 87 -16.71 -6.35 1.01
C ALA A 87 -15.98 -7.28 1.98
N LYS A 88 -15.90 -8.58 1.67
CA LYS A 88 -15.18 -9.57 2.51
C LYS A 88 -13.70 -9.28 2.60
N ASP A 89 -13.07 -8.94 1.48
CA ASP A 89 -11.65 -8.56 1.40
C ASP A 89 -11.38 -7.28 2.23
N GLY A 90 -12.23 -6.26 2.13
CA GLY A 90 -12.15 -5.06 2.98
C GLY A 90 -12.38 -5.33 4.47
N SER A 91 -13.32 -6.23 4.82
CA SER A 91 -13.52 -6.67 6.21
C SER A 91 -12.32 -7.43 6.75
N GLN A 92 -11.67 -8.27 5.93
CA GLN A 92 -10.46 -8.98 6.30
C GLN A 92 -9.32 -8.01 6.61
N GLU A 93 -9.08 -7.02 5.75
CA GLU A 93 -8.06 -5.99 5.96
C GLU A 93 -8.32 -5.20 7.25
N THR A 94 -9.59 -4.82 7.49
CA THR A 94 -9.99 -4.12 8.72
C THR A 94 -9.73 -4.96 9.97
N LEU A 95 -10.08 -6.24 9.94
CA LEU A 95 -9.85 -7.15 11.07
C LEU A 95 -8.35 -7.31 11.36
N VAL A 96 -7.54 -7.51 10.32
CA VAL A 96 -6.08 -7.65 10.47
C VAL A 96 -5.47 -6.36 11.03
N ASN A 97 -5.88 -5.20 10.54
CA ASN A 97 -5.42 -3.90 11.05
C ASN A 97 -5.83 -3.68 12.51
N LEU A 98 -7.05 -4.08 12.90
CA LEU A 98 -7.51 -4.01 14.28
C LEU A 98 -6.66 -4.89 15.20
N LEU A 99 -6.40 -6.14 14.80
CA LEU A 99 -5.54 -7.04 15.56
C LEU A 99 -4.11 -6.50 15.65
N ALA A 100 -3.55 -5.99 14.56
CA ALA A 100 -2.23 -5.38 14.54
C ALA A 100 -2.15 -4.18 15.48
N LEU A 101 -3.19 -3.33 15.51
CA LEU A 101 -3.27 -2.20 16.45
C LEU A 101 -3.26 -2.69 17.90
N ILE A 102 -4.10 -3.68 18.23
CA ILE A 102 -4.14 -4.26 19.58
C ILE A 102 -2.77 -4.81 19.98
N CYS A 103 -2.12 -5.60 19.10
CA CYS A 103 -0.78 -6.13 19.35
C CYS A 103 0.25 -5.02 19.54
N SER A 104 0.22 -3.97 18.71
CA SER A 104 1.17 -2.85 18.79
C SER A 104 1.05 -2.09 20.13
N LEU A 105 -0.16 -1.99 20.68
CA LEU A 105 -0.40 -1.32 21.96
C LEU A 105 0.30 -2.05 23.12
N PHE A 106 0.48 -3.36 23.02
CA PHE A 106 1.23 -4.15 24.01
C PHE A 106 2.73 -4.17 23.74
N ILE A 107 3.14 -4.31 22.46
CA ILE A 107 4.56 -4.49 22.09
C ILE A 107 5.36 -3.20 22.25
N VAL A 108 4.81 -2.06 21.79
CA VAL A 108 5.53 -0.77 21.79
C VAL A 108 6.04 -0.38 23.19
N PRO A 109 5.24 -0.40 24.28
CA PRO A 109 5.75 -0.04 25.61
C PRO A 109 6.82 -1.00 26.12
N ILE A 110 6.67 -2.32 25.89
CA ILE A 110 7.67 -3.32 26.31
C ILE A 110 9.03 -3.03 25.66
N VAL A 111 9.03 -2.73 24.36
CA VAL A 111 10.26 -2.42 23.63
C VAL A 111 10.81 -1.06 24.05
N ALA A 112 9.95 -0.06 24.25
CA ALA A 112 10.38 1.29 24.65
C ALA A 112 11.01 1.34 26.04
N GLU A 113 10.57 0.50 26.99
CA GLU A 113 11.17 0.39 28.33
C GLU A 113 12.50 -0.38 28.34
N SER A 114 12.84 -1.07 27.24
CA SER A 114 14.06 -1.88 27.11
C SER A 114 15.28 -1.08 26.63
N PHE A 115 15.11 0.22 26.33
CA PHE A 115 16.15 1.15 25.86
C PHE A 115 16.21 2.39 26.75
#